data_AF-A0AAU6C8J3-F1
#
_entry.id   AF-A0AAU6C8J3-F1
#
_cell.length_a   1.000
_cell.length_b   1.000
_cell.length_c   1.000
_cell.angle_alpha   90.00
_cell.angle_beta   90.00
_cell.angle_gamma   90.00
#
_symmetry.space_group_name_H-M   'P 1'
#
loop_
_entity.id
_entity.type
_entity.pdbx_description
1 polymer ?
#
loop_
_entity_poly.entity_id
_entity_poly.type
_entity_poly.pdbx_seq_one_letter_code
_entity_poly.pdbx_strand_id
1 'polypeptide(L)'
;MLAGNTPVLVHNTGPACGLGGFKAGVTPDEITGINRGFGGETLLSGSPENTMINASRYNSFWDKSAVVIRDIAGSHMFNNGNKRTAQAVVEQLMERNGVTSGPTSQDLRSVIDRVGKGQLHSIDDISSALRGY
;
A
#
# COMPACT_ATOMS: atom_id res chain seq x y z
N MET A 1 -31.51 5.47 32.88
CA MET A 1 -30.21 4.90 32.52
C MET A 1 -29.91 5.32 31.10
N LEU A 2 -28.95 6.22 30.91
CA LEU A 2 -28.54 6.77 29.62
C LEU A 2 -27.17 6.20 29.28
N ALA A 3 -27.11 5.30 28.30
CA ALA A 3 -25.91 5.06 27.51
C ALA A 3 -26.38 5.04 26.07
N GLY A 4 -26.33 6.21 25.44
CA GLY A 4 -26.61 6.36 24.02
C GLY A 4 -25.56 5.57 23.24
N ASN A 5 -26.02 4.68 22.38
CA ASN A 5 -25.21 4.11 21.31
C ASN A 5 -24.61 5.27 20.51
N THR A 6 -23.31 5.50 20.67
CA THR A 6 -22.56 6.33 19.73
C THR A 6 -22.66 5.64 18.36
N PRO A 7 -23.23 6.27 17.32
CA PRO A 7 -23.13 5.70 15.99
C PRO A 7 -21.65 5.75 15.62
N VAL A 8 -21.03 4.57 15.50
CA VAL A 8 -19.74 4.46 14.83
C VAL A 8 -19.98 5.06 13.45
N LEU A 9 -19.28 6.14 13.13
CA LEU A 9 -19.23 6.72 11.79
C LEU A 9 -18.76 5.62 10.84
N VAL A 10 -19.72 4.90 10.27
CA VAL A 10 -19.51 4.10 9.07
C VAL A 10 -19.14 5.14 8.02
N HIS A 11 -17.84 5.28 7.75
CA HIS A 11 -17.40 5.99 6.58
C HIS A 11 -18.00 5.25 5.39
N ASN A 12 -19.12 5.76 4.88
CA ASN A 12 -19.67 5.45 3.57
C ASN A 12 -18.69 5.99 2.52
N THR A 13 -17.52 5.37 2.45
CA THR A 13 -16.66 5.50 1.30
C THR A 13 -17.20 4.52 0.27
N GLY A 14 -17.55 5.02 -0.91
CA GLY A 14 -17.96 4.15 -2.02
C GLY A 14 -16.91 3.05 -2.27
N PRO A 15 -17.26 2.00 -3.01
CA PRO A 15 -16.39 0.82 -3.24
C PRO A 15 -14.98 1.16 -3.75
N ALA A 16 -14.76 2.37 -4.30
CA ALA A 16 -13.48 2.88 -4.76
C ALA A 16 -12.44 3.19 -3.67
N CYS A 17 -12.82 3.57 -2.45
CA CYS A 17 -11.82 3.84 -1.39
C CYS A 17 -11.26 2.55 -0.79
N GLY A 18 -12.05 1.47 -0.75
CA GLY A 18 -11.58 0.16 -0.30
C GLY A 18 -10.51 -0.45 -1.21
N LEU A 19 -10.39 0.05 -2.45
CA LEU A 19 -9.45 -0.41 -3.47
C LEU A 19 -8.35 0.61 -3.79
N GLY A 20 -8.16 1.63 -2.94
CA GLY A 20 -7.06 2.59 -3.10
C GLY A 20 -7.14 3.50 -4.33
N GLY A 21 -8.31 3.63 -4.95
CA GLY A 21 -8.47 4.37 -6.21
C GLY A 21 -7.81 3.70 -7.42
N PHE A 22 -7.34 2.46 -7.32
CA PHE A 22 -6.90 1.66 -8.47
C PHE A 22 -8.11 1.21 -9.30
N LYS A 23 -7.94 1.02 -10.62
CA LYS A 23 -9.01 0.48 -11.49
C LYS A 23 -9.37 -0.95 -11.07
N ALA A 24 -8.35 -1.76 -10.78
CA ALA A 24 -8.48 -3.08 -10.17
C ALA A 24 -7.52 -3.14 -8.97
N GLY A 25 -8.04 -2.83 -7.77
CA GLY A 25 -7.22 -2.73 -6.55
C GLY A 25 -7.01 -4.04 -5.80
N VAL A 26 -6.46 -3.90 -4.59
CA VAL A 26 -6.46 -4.90 -3.53
C VAL A 26 -7.20 -4.33 -2.32
N THR A 27 -7.85 -5.19 -1.56
CA THR A 27 -8.53 -4.83 -0.32
C THR A 27 -7.57 -4.83 0.88
N PRO A 28 -7.91 -4.14 1.97
CA PRO A 28 -7.17 -4.21 3.24
C PRO A 28 -6.96 -5.64 3.77
N ASP A 29 -7.97 -6.49 3.64
CA ASP A 29 -7.91 -7.90 4.04
C ASP A 29 -6.94 -8.70 3.16
N GLU A 30 -6.91 -8.45 1.85
CA GLU A 30 -5.93 -9.07 0.94
C GLU A 30 -4.50 -8.67 1.31
N ILE A 31 -4.25 -7.39 1.63
CA ILE A 31 -2.92 -6.93 2.09
C ILE A 31 -2.51 -7.67 3.37
N THR A 32 -3.43 -7.79 4.33
CA THR A 32 -3.20 -8.53 5.57
C THR A 32 -2.94 -10.02 5.31
N GLY A 33 -3.70 -10.63 4.40
CA GLY A 33 -3.52 -12.02 3.98
C GLY A 33 -2.16 -12.27 3.33
N ILE A 34 -1.72 -11.37 2.45
CA ILE A 34 -0.38 -11.39 1.85
C ILE A 34 0.70 -11.30 2.94
N ASN A 35 0.56 -10.37 3.90
CA ASN A 35 1.54 -10.19 4.96
C ASN A 35 1.68 -11.43 5.87
N ARG A 36 0.56 -12.08 6.20
CA ARG A 36 0.57 -13.36 6.94
C ARG A 36 1.36 -14.44 6.22
N GLY A 37 1.30 -14.49 4.89
CA GLY A 37 2.14 -15.38 4.08
C GLY A 37 3.65 -15.13 4.22
N PHE A 38 4.06 -13.96 4.72
CA PHE A 38 5.44 -13.61 5.02
C PHE A 38 5.78 -13.66 6.52
N GLY A 39 4.88 -14.18 7.35
CA GLY A 39 5.07 -14.34 8.79
C GLY A 39 4.89 -13.05 9.58
N GLY A 40 4.11 -12.08 9.08
CA GLY A 40 3.65 -10.96 9.89
C GLY A 40 2.33 -11.29 10.60
N GLU A 41 2.18 -10.75 11.80
CA GLU A 41 1.10 -11.12 12.74
C GLU A 41 0.37 -9.91 13.31
N THR A 42 1.09 -8.81 13.52
CA THR A 42 0.57 -7.62 14.18
C THR A 42 0.93 -6.35 13.42
N LEU A 43 0.06 -5.35 13.53
CA LEU A 43 0.32 -3.99 13.06
C LEU A 43 1.17 -3.24 14.11
N LEU A 44 2.19 -2.54 13.64
CA LEU A 44 3.03 -1.64 14.44
C LEU A 44 2.75 -0.17 14.14
N SER A 45 2.40 0.15 12.89
CA SER A 45 2.12 1.51 12.46
C SER A 45 1.11 1.53 11.31
N GLY A 46 0.28 2.58 11.26
CA GLY A 46 -0.75 2.70 10.23
C GLY A 46 -1.72 1.51 10.17
N SER A 47 -2.38 1.35 9.03
CA SER A 47 -3.19 0.16 8.73
C SER A 47 -3.38 0.03 7.22
N PRO A 48 -3.69 -1.18 6.70
CA PRO A 48 -4.01 -1.37 5.29
C PRO A 48 -5.17 -0.50 4.79
N GLU A 49 -6.20 -0.28 5.63
CA GLU A 49 -7.34 0.61 5.32
C GLU A 49 -6.86 2.05 5.12
N ASN A 50 -6.06 2.57 6.05
CA ASN A 50 -5.52 3.92 5.95
C ASN A 50 -4.61 4.07 4.73
N THR A 51 -3.82 3.06 4.40
CA THR A 51 -2.99 3.06 3.19
C THR A 51 -3.83 3.13 1.92
N MET A 52 -4.94 2.39 1.83
CA MET A 52 -5.84 2.50 0.68
C MET A 52 -6.52 3.87 0.62
N ILE A 53 -6.97 4.41 1.76
CA ILE A 53 -7.51 5.78 1.82
C ILE A 53 -6.47 6.80 1.33
N ASN A 54 -5.21 6.70 1.79
CA ASN A 54 -4.13 7.59 1.38
C ASN A 54 -3.82 7.46 -0.12
N ALA A 55 -3.74 6.23 -0.63
CA ALA A 55 -3.49 5.98 -2.06
C ALA A 55 -4.59 6.61 -2.92
N SER A 56 -5.85 6.51 -2.52
CA SER A 56 -6.99 7.03 -3.29
C SER A 56 -6.95 8.54 -3.57
N ARG A 57 -6.11 9.31 -2.87
CA ARG A 57 -5.92 10.75 -3.05
C ARG A 57 -5.01 11.11 -4.22
N TYR A 58 -4.32 10.14 -4.79
CA TYR A 58 -3.40 10.34 -5.90
C TYR A 58 -4.05 9.93 -7.22
N ASN A 59 -3.58 10.48 -8.34
CA ASN A 59 -4.20 10.24 -9.65
C ASN A 59 -3.53 9.08 -10.38
N SER A 60 -2.20 9.06 -10.46
CA SER A 60 -1.48 8.07 -11.26
C SER A 60 -1.33 6.72 -10.53
N PHE A 61 -1.17 5.65 -11.31
CA PHE A 61 -0.90 4.31 -10.77
C PHE A 61 0.35 4.30 -9.89
N TRP A 62 1.44 4.93 -10.35
CA TRP A 62 2.72 4.90 -9.63
C TRP A 62 2.75 5.74 -8.37
N ASP A 63 2.02 6.86 -8.31
CA ASP A 63 1.94 7.66 -7.08
C ASP A 63 1.12 6.90 -6.01
N LYS A 64 0.05 6.20 -6.42
CA LYS A 64 -0.71 5.29 -5.55
C LYS A 64 0.18 4.16 -5.04
N SER A 65 0.94 3.52 -5.93
CA SER A 65 1.90 2.46 -5.57
C SER A 65 3.01 2.97 -4.64
N ALA A 66 3.48 4.20 -4.84
CA ALA A 66 4.45 4.84 -3.95
C ALA A 66 3.89 5.02 -2.53
N VAL A 67 2.60 5.38 -2.38
CA VAL A 67 1.93 5.41 -1.06
C VAL A 67 1.91 4.02 -0.43
N VAL A 68 1.53 2.99 -1.19
CA VAL A 68 1.51 1.60 -0.70
C VAL A 68 2.90 1.17 -0.20
N ILE A 69 3.94 1.44 -0.99
CA ILE A 69 5.32 1.10 -0.61
C ILE A 69 5.76 1.88 0.63
N ARG A 70 5.54 3.19 0.66
CA ARG A 70 5.92 4.05 1.79
C ARG A 70 5.25 3.61 3.09
N ASP A 71 3.93 3.42 3.06
CA ASP A 71 3.17 3.11 4.26
C ASP A 71 3.47 1.69 4.75
N ILE A 72 3.64 0.70 3.87
CA ILE A 72 3.95 -0.68 4.29
C ILE A 72 5.44 -0.82 4.68
N ALA A 73 6.35 -0.52 3.74
CA ALA A 73 7.78 -0.76 3.92
C ALA A 73 8.50 0.37 4.66
N GLY A 74 8.16 1.63 4.38
CA GLY A 74 8.80 2.80 4.99
C GLY A 74 8.34 3.06 6.43
N SER A 75 7.06 2.85 6.73
CA SER A 75 6.54 3.03 8.09
C SER A 75 6.66 1.76 8.95
N HIS A 76 7.12 0.64 8.39
CA HIS A 76 7.16 -0.66 9.07
C HIS A 76 5.78 -1.08 9.59
N MET A 77 4.78 -1.10 8.71
CA MET A 77 3.37 -1.32 9.08
C MET A 77 3.14 -2.57 9.93
N PHE A 78 3.80 -3.67 9.57
CA PHE A 78 3.69 -4.97 10.24
C PHE A 78 4.96 -5.27 11.05
N ASN A 79 4.86 -6.18 12.02
CA ASN A 79 6.00 -6.66 12.79
C ASN A 79 7.04 -7.43 11.96
N ASN A 80 6.65 -7.99 10.80
CA ASN A 80 7.53 -8.72 9.91
C ASN A 80 7.03 -8.64 8.46
N GLY A 81 7.92 -8.94 7.52
CA GLY A 81 7.53 -9.15 6.12
C GLY A 81 7.18 -7.89 5.33
N ASN A 82 7.34 -6.69 5.88
CA ASN A 82 6.93 -5.41 5.26
C ASN A 82 7.37 -5.25 3.80
N LYS A 83 8.67 -5.40 3.52
CA LYS A 83 9.21 -5.23 2.17
C LYS A 83 8.68 -6.26 1.17
N ARG A 84 8.49 -7.51 1.62
CA ARG A 84 7.91 -8.60 0.82
C ARG A 84 6.43 -8.37 0.55
N THR A 85 5.73 -7.84 1.55
CA THR A 85 4.32 -7.46 1.45
C THR A 85 4.13 -6.33 0.45
N ALA A 86 4.90 -5.24 0.58
CA ALA A 86 4.84 -4.11 -0.35
C ALA A 86 5.13 -4.54 -1.79
N GLN A 87 6.13 -5.40 -2.00
CA GLN A 87 6.46 -5.92 -3.33
C GLN A 87 5.30 -6.74 -3.90
N ALA A 88 4.81 -7.73 -3.16
CA ALA A 88 3.73 -8.61 -3.62
C ALA A 88 2.44 -7.83 -3.93
N VAL A 89 2.11 -6.83 -3.10
CA VAL A 89 0.93 -5.97 -3.34
C VAL A 89 1.10 -5.16 -4.63
N VAL A 90 2.26 -4.54 -4.87
CA VAL A 90 2.48 -3.74 -6.08
C VAL A 90 2.52 -4.63 -7.32
N GLU A 91 3.15 -5.81 -7.26
CA GLU A 91 3.14 -6.78 -8.36
C GLU A 91 1.72 -7.24 -8.70
N GLN A 92 0.89 -7.56 -7.70
CA GLN A 92 -0.52 -7.88 -7.93
C GLN A 92 -1.30 -6.70 -8.53
N LEU A 93 -1.05 -5.48 -8.07
CA LEU A 93 -1.68 -4.28 -8.64
C LEU A 93 -1.24 -4.10 -10.10
N MET A 94 0.02 -4.33 -10.44
CA MET A 94 0.50 -4.24 -11.82
C MET A 94 -0.21 -5.26 -12.70
N GLU A 95 -0.25 -6.52 -12.26
CA GLU A 95 -0.92 -7.61 -12.96
C GLU A 95 -2.41 -7.32 -13.19
N ARG A 96 -3.15 -6.99 -12.13
CA ARG A 96 -4.61 -6.72 -12.18
C ARG A 96 -4.97 -5.53 -13.06
N ASN A 97 -4.07 -4.55 -13.19
CA ASN A 97 -4.30 -3.35 -14.00
C ASN A 97 -3.66 -3.43 -15.40
N GLY A 98 -3.04 -4.56 -15.75
CA GLY A 98 -2.38 -4.74 -17.06
C GLY A 98 -1.18 -3.82 -17.27
N VAL A 99 -0.51 -3.41 -16.19
CA VAL A 99 0.65 -2.52 -16.23
C VAL A 99 1.88 -3.34 -16.58
N THR A 100 2.29 -3.27 -17.85
CA THR A 100 3.48 -3.97 -18.37
C THR A 100 4.68 -3.05 -18.56
N SER A 101 4.45 -1.73 -18.62
CA SER A 101 5.49 -0.71 -18.58
C SER A 101 5.74 -0.29 -17.13
N GLY A 102 6.94 -0.52 -16.60
CA GLY A 102 7.27 -0.24 -15.20
C GLY A 102 8.59 -0.88 -14.76
N PRO A 103 8.88 -0.89 -13.45
CA PRO A 103 10.08 -1.51 -12.93
C PRO A 103 9.99 -3.04 -13.09
N THR A 104 11.13 -3.70 -13.31
CA THR A 104 11.20 -5.16 -13.15
C THR A 104 10.96 -5.53 -11.68
N SER A 105 10.69 -6.80 -11.38
CA SER A 105 10.58 -7.28 -9.99
C SER A 105 11.83 -6.94 -9.16
N GLN A 106 13.02 -7.02 -9.80
CA GLN A 106 14.29 -6.66 -9.15
C GLN A 106 14.41 -5.16 -8.89
N ASP A 107 14.01 -4.31 -9.85
CA ASP A 107 14.03 -2.85 -9.68
C ASP A 107 13.03 -2.40 -8.63
N LEU A 108 11.82 -2.98 -8.64
CA LEU A 108 10.80 -2.75 -7.62
C LEU A 108 11.33 -3.08 -6.23
N ARG A 109 11.97 -4.25 -6.08
CA ARG A 109 12.61 -4.65 -4.82
C ARG A 109 13.68 -3.66 -4.39
N SER A 110 14.52 -3.18 -5.31
CA SER A 110 15.55 -2.18 -5.04
C SER A 110 14.96 -0.86 -4.52
N VAL A 111 13.88 -0.37 -5.14
CA VAL A 111 13.16 0.84 -4.69
C VAL A 111 12.58 0.63 -3.29
N ILE A 112 11.90 -0.49 -3.05
CA ILE A 112 11.33 -0.84 -1.74
C ILE A 112 12.42 -0.94 -0.67
N ASP A 113 13.59 -1.48 -1.01
CA ASP A 113 14.71 -1.57 -0.09
C ASP A 113 15.24 -0.20 0.33
N ARG A 114 15.31 0.75 -0.62
CA ARG A 114 15.68 2.14 -0.35
C ARG A 114 14.65 2.83 0.53
N VAL A 115 13.35 2.64 0.27
CA VAL A 115 12.27 3.18 1.11
C VAL A 115 12.33 2.62 2.53
N GLY A 116 12.44 1.29 2.69
CA GLY A 116 12.54 0.65 3.99
C GLY A 116 13.87 0.89 4.73
N LYS A 117 14.85 1.55 4.10
CA LYS A 117 16.08 2.05 4.73
C LYS A 117 16.00 3.55 5.05
N GLY A 118 14.92 4.22 4.69
CA GLY A 118 14.80 5.68 4.81
C GLY A 118 15.74 6.43 3.87
N GLN A 119 15.91 5.94 2.64
CA GLN A 119 16.70 6.62 1.60
C GLN A 119 15.79 7.26 0.52
N LEU A 120 14.52 6.89 0.51
CA LEU A 120 13.46 7.45 -0.32
C LEU A 120 12.22 7.63 0.55
N HIS A 121 11.62 8.83 0.52
CA HIS A 121 10.56 9.19 1.49
C HIS A 121 9.35 9.86 0.86
N SER A 122 9.57 10.82 -0.04
CA SER A 122 8.46 11.54 -0.67
C SER A 122 7.77 10.64 -1.70
N ILE A 123 6.47 10.86 -1.91
CA ILE A 123 5.72 10.10 -2.91
C ILE A 123 6.27 10.34 -4.30
N ASP A 124 6.67 11.58 -4.60
CA ASP A 124 7.22 11.96 -5.91
C ASP A 124 8.56 11.28 -6.19
N ASP A 125 9.46 11.20 -5.20
CA ASP A 125 10.76 10.52 -5.36
C ASP A 125 10.57 9.02 -5.57
N ILE A 126 9.69 8.39 -4.77
CA ILE A 126 9.41 6.96 -4.88
C ILE A 126 8.77 6.66 -6.24
N SER A 127 7.78 7.44 -6.66
CA SER A 127 7.10 7.30 -7.94
C SER A 127 8.05 7.49 -9.13
N SER A 128 8.96 8.46 -9.06
CA SER A 128 9.98 8.69 -10.09
C SER A 128 10.96 7.51 -10.17
N ALA A 129 11.42 7.01 -9.02
CA ALA A 129 12.30 5.84 -8.96
C ALA A 129 11.63 4.56 -9.52
N LEU A 130 10.32 4.37 -9.32
CA LEU A 130 9.59 3.25 -9.93
C LEU A 130 9.51 3.36 -11.45
N ARG A 131 9.45 4.57 -11.99
CA ARG A 131 9.37 4.83 -13.43
C ARG A 131 10.74 4.91 -14.11
N GLY A 132 11.82 4.98 -13.33
CA GLY A 132 13.19 5.09 -13.83
C GLY A 132 13.58 6.48 -14.33
N TYR A 133 12.98 7.54 -13.75
CA TYR A 133 13.32 8.95 -14.03
C TYR A 133 14.20 9.56 -12.95
#